data_AF-A0A6C0EET1-F1
#
_entry.id   AF-A0A6C0EET1-F1
#
_cell.length_a   1.000
_cell.length_b   1.000
_cell.length_c   1.000
_cell.angle_alpha   90.00
_cell.angle_beta   90.00
_cell.angle_gamma   90.00
#
_symmetry.space_group_name_H-M   'P 1'
#
loop_
_entity.id
_entity.type
_entity.pdbx_description
1 polymer ?
#
loop_
_entity_poly.entity_id
_entity_poly.type
_entity_poly.pdbx_seq_one_letter_code
_entity_poly.pdbx_strand_id
1 'polypeptide(L)'
;MSTDSIFVKLSELPKEEFRLTKEYLEGTIPDNCVNEEDKNLASIATEWRWRFFKIGEKSVVEISKKKCNEEREYLNKYGQWVKSDIGNKYDNYITKVLYNYTF
;
A
#
# COMPACT_ATOMS: atom_id res chain seq x y z
N MET A 1 -6.92 -37.67 22.33
CA MET A 1 -6.49 -37.38 20.94
C MET A 1 -7.75 -37.22 20.11
N SER A 2 -8.21 -35.97 19.94
CA SER A 2 -9.23 -35.61 18.95
C SER A 2 -8.46 -35.14 17.72
N THR A 3 -8.63 -35.81 16.59
CA THR A 3 -8.26 -35.27 15.29
C THR A 3 -9.25 -34.16 14.96
N ASP A 4 -8.95 -32.95 15.43
CA ASP A 4 -9.68 -31.77 15.02
C ASP A 4 -9.39 -31.58 13.53
N SER A 5 -10.43 -31.87 12.74
CA SER A 5 -10.46 -31.74 11.28
C SER A 5 -9.93 -30.36 10.87
N ILE A 6 -8.75 -30.33 10.23
CA ILE A 6 -8.09 -29.12 9.69
C ILE A 6 -8.78 -28.67 8.39
N PHE A 7 -10.11 -28.64 8.39
CA PHE A 7 -10.91 -28.25 7.24
C PHE A 7 -11.98 -27.26 7.71
N VAL A 8 -11.60 -25.98 7.71
CA VAL A 8 -12.54 -24.86 7.87
C VAL A 8 -13.27 -24.69 6.54
N LYS A 9 -14.60 -24.73 6.54
CA LYS A 9 -15.37 -24.46 5.32
C LYS A 9 -15.21 -22.98 4.96
N LEU A 10 -15.17 -22.66 3.67
CA LEU A 10 -15.05 -21.26 3.19
C LEU A 10 -16.16 -20.34 3.76
N SER A 11 -17.32 -20.91 4.11
CA SER A 11 -18.46 -20.25 4.75
C SER A 11 -18.27 -19.94 6.24
N GLU A 12 -17.31 -20.60 6.90
CA GLU A 12 -16.97 -20.47 8.32
C GLU A 12 -15.82 -19.48 8.54
N LEU A 13 -15.16 -19.05 7.47
CA LEU A 13 -14.28 -17.89 7.51
C LEU A 13 -15.15 -16.64 7.69
N PRO A 14 -14.80 -15.72 8.62
CA PRO A 14 -15.54 -14.48 8.80
C PRO A 14 -15.65 -13.76 7.45
N LYS A 15 -16.90 -13.49 7.02
CA LYS A 15 -17.23 -12.93 5.70
C LYS A 15 -16.76 -11.48 5.49
N GLU A 16 -16.03 -10.92 6.44
CA GLU A 16 -15.43 -9.59 6.35
C GLU A 16 -13.91 -9.71 6.44
N GLU A 17 -13.29 -10.36 5.45
CA GLU A 17 -11.93 -9.95 5.11
C GLU A 17 -12.04 -8.49 4.66
N PHE A 18 -11.64 -7.54 5.50
CA PHE A 18 -11.54 -6.13 5.14
C PHE A 18 -10.60 -6.02 3.93
N ARG A 19 -11.20 -5.93 2.75
CA ARG A 19 -10.49 -5.75 1.48
C ARG A 19 -10.49 -4.26 1.17
N LEU A 20 -9.30 -3.68 1.21
CA LEU A 20 -9.09 -2.29 0.78
C LEU A 20 -9.55 -2.15 -0.67
N THR A 21 -10.59 -1.34 -0.90
CA THR A 21 -11.02 -0.96 -2.25
C THR A 21 -10.21 0.22 -2.75
N LYS A 22 -10.20 0.44 -4.07
CA LYS A 22 -9.51 1.59 -4.67
C LYS A 22 -10.03 2.91 -4.11
N GLU A 23 -11.35 3.03 -4.00
CA GLU A 23 -12.03 4.25 -3.52
C GLU A 23 -11.64 4.57 -2.08
N TYR A 24 -11.52 3.54 -1.22
CA TYR A 24 -11.03 3.70 0.14
C TYR A 24 -9.58 4.19 0.17
N LEU A 25 -8.71 3.60 -0.66
CA LEU A 25 -7.30 4.01 -0.75
C LEU A 25 -7.16 5.44 -1.28
N GLU A 26 -7.95 5.84 -2.26
CA GLU A 26 -7.98 7.20 -2.77
C GLU A 26 -8.45 8.20 -1.71
N GLY A 27 -9.42 7.82 -0.86
CA GLY A 27 -9.87 8.64 0.27
C GLY A 27 -8.82 8.80 1.38
N THR A 28 -7.72 8.04 1.38
CA THR A 28 -6.64 8.18 2.36
C THR A 28 -5.60 9.24 1.99
N ILE A 29 -5.72 9.84 0.80
CA ILE A 29 -4.76 10.80 0.26
C ILE A 29 -5.02 12.18 0.89
N PRO A 30 -4.03 12.77 1.57
CA PRO A 30 -4.18 14.11 2.12
C PRO A 30 -4.27 15.19 1.04
N ASP A 31 -5.03 16.26 1.31
CA ASP A 31 -5.17 17.41 0.39
C ASP A 31 -3.84 18.13 0.12
N ASN A 32 -2.90 18.07 1.06
CA ASN A 32 -1.56 18.68 0.94
C ASN A 32 -0.52 17.74 0.32
N CYS A 33 -0.95 16.74 -0.46
CA CYS A 33 -0.02 15.90 -1.21
C CYS A 33 0.64 16.66 -2.37
N VAL A 34 1.81 16.18 -2.79
CA VAL A 34 2.60 16.73 -3.90
C VAL A 34 2.84 15.65 -4.95
N ASN A 35 3.05 16.05 -6.21
CA ASN A 35 3.25 15.11 -7.33
C ASN A 35 4.73 14.72 -7.53
N GLU A 36 5.65 15.39 -6.83
CA GLU A 36 7.09 15.19 -6.95
C GLU A 36 7.71 14.93 -5.57
N GLU A 37 8.72 14.07 -5.52
CA GLU A 37 9.44 13.75 -4.29
C GLU A 37 10.27 14.96 -3.83
N ASP A 38 10.03 15.42 -2.60
CA ASP A 38 10.90 16.35 -1.90
C ASP A 38 11.97 15.58 -1.13
N LYS A 39 13.18 15.53 -1.70
CA LYS A 39 14.33 14.81 -1.11
C LYS A 39 14.78 15.39 0.23
N ASN A 40 14.58 16.68 0.46
CA ASN A 40 14.95 17.30 1.74
C ASN A 40 13.97 16.83 2.82
N LEU A 41 12.67 16.86 2.54
CA LEU A 41 11.65 16.37 3.48
C LEU A 41 11.75 14.86 3.70
N ALA A 42 12.02 14.07 2.65
CA ALA A 42 12.22 12.62 2.76
C ALA A 42 13.40 12.24 3.69
N SER A 43 14.34 13.17 3.92
CA SER A 43 15.49 12.96 4.81
C SER A 43 15.22 13.29 6.28
N ILE A 44 14.08 13.91 6.61
CA ILE A 44 13.77 14.35 7.98
C ILE A 44 12.36 13.97 8.46
N ALA A 45 11.45 13.63 7.55
CA ALA A 45 10.08 13.27 7.83
C ALA A 45 9.79 11.80 7.45
N THR A 46 8.62 11.32 7.84
CA THR A 46 8.05 10.10 7.25
C THR A 46 7.42 10.47 5.91
N GLU A 47 7.96 9.93 4.83
CA GLU A 47 7.36 10.03 3.51
C GLU A 47 6.26 8.98 3.38
N TRP A 48 5.09 9.40 2.90
CA TRP A 48 4.01 8.56 2.42
C TRP A 48 3.93 8.70 0.91
N ARG A 49 3.71 7.58 0.20
CA ARG A 49 3.66 7.56 -1.26
C ARG A 49 2.52 6.68 -1.74
N TRP A 50 1.70 7.24 -2.63
CA TRP A 50 0.66 6.53 -3.37
C TRP A 50 1.10 6.42 -4.83
N ARG A 51 1.24 5.20 -5.34
CA ARG A 51 1.49 4.95 -6.77
C ARG A 51 0.25 4.34 -7.40
N PHE A 52 -0.19 4.93 -8.50
CA PHE A 52 -1.31 4.45 -9.29
C PHE A 52 -0.78 3.76 -10.53
N PHE A 53 -1.25 2.53 -10.76
CA PHE A 53 -0.86 1.72 -11.91
C PHE A 53 -2.06 1.43 -12.79
N LYS A 54 -1.82 1.39 -14.10
CA LYS A 54 -2.77 0.87 -15.09
C LYS A 54 -2.15 -0.31 -15.83
N ILE A 55 -2.58 -1.52 -15.46
CA ILE A 55 -2.06 -2.78 -16.01
C ILE A 55 -3.18 -3.43 -16.83
N GLY A 56 -3.15 -3.22 -18.14
CA GLY A 56 -4.27 -3.56 -19.03
C GLY A 56 -5.52 -2.78 -18.62
N GLU A 57 -6.61 -3.50 -18.32
CA GLU A 57 -7.88 -2.92 -17.86
C GLU A 57 -7.93 -2.70 -16.34
N LYS A 58 -6.93 -3.20 -15.59
CA LYS A 58 -6.92 -3.12 -14.12
C LYS A 58 -6.26 -1.84 -13.64
N SER A 59 -6.90 -1.19 -12.67
CA SER A 59 -6.30 -0.11 -11.88
C SER A 59 -5.83 -0.66 -10.54
N VAL A 60 -4.60 -0.34 -10.14
CA VAL A 60 -4.02 -0.76 -8.87
C VAL A 60 -3.45 0.46 -8.16
N VAL A 61 -3.60 0.52 -6.83
CA VAL A 61 -2.98 1.54 -6.00
C VAL A 61 -2.04 0.84 -5.03
N GLU A 62 -0.79 1.30 -4.99
CA GLU A 62 0.17 0.96 -3.95
C GLU A 62 0.24 2.11 -2.96
N ILE A 63 0.19 1.78 -1.67
CA ILE A 63 0.53 2.72 -0.60
C ILE A 63 1.79 2.22 0.07
N SER A 64 2.74 3.13 0.24
CA SER A 64 3.99 2.87 0.93
C SER A 64 4.34 4.02 1.85
N LYS A 65 5.11 3.74 2.89
CA LYS A 65 5.69 4.76 3.75
C LYS A 65 7.16 4.45 4.03
N LYS A 66 7.96 5.49 4.23
CA LYS A 66 9.39 5.37 4.53
C LYS A 66 9.78 6.42 5.58
N LYS A 67 10.27 5.96 6.73
CA LYS A 67 10.91 6.84 7.71
C LYS A 67 12.35 7.13 7.30
N CYS A 68 12.89 8.25 7.77
CA CYS A 68 14.29 8.60 7.57
C CYS A 68 15.20 7.44 8.03
N ASN A 69 16.12 7.02 7.15
CA ASN A 69 17.08 5.93 7.36
C ASN A 69 16.46 4.53 7.60
N GLU A 70 15.16 4.35 7.35
CA GLU A 70 14.52 3.04 7.43
C GLU A 70 14.16 2.50 6.03
N GLU A 71 13.90 1.19 5.99
CA GLU A 71 13.36 0.53 4.80
C GLU A 71 11.91 0.97 4.54
N ARG A 72 11.52 0.95 3.26
CA ARG A 72 10.15 1.28 2.86
C ARG A 72 9.20 0.14 3.25
N GLU A 73 8.10 0.51 3.89
CA GLU A 73 7.00 -0.40 4.21
C GLU A 73 5.85 -0.19 3.21
N TYR A 74 5.14 -1.27 2.91
CA TYR A 74 4.04 -1.28 1.96
C TYR A 74 2.78 -1.81 2.63
N LEU A 75 1.65 -1.19 2.33
CA LEU A 75 0.35 -1.65 2.82
C LEU A 75 -0.11 -2.83 1.97
N ASN A 76 -0.23 -4.01 2.58
CA ASN A 76 -0.71 -5.19 1.88
C ASN A 76 -2.26 -5.20 1.81
N LYS A 77 -2.82 -6.13 1.02
CA LYS A 77 -4.28 -6.29 0.84
C LYS A 77 -5.05 -6.62 2.13
N TYR A 78 -4.35 -7.02 3.19
CA TYR A 78 -4.91 -7.32 4.51
C TYR A 78 -4.82 -6.13 5.47
N GLY A 79 -4.36 -4.97 5.00
CA GLY A 79 -4.20 -3.76 5.82
C GLY A 79 -2.97 -3.77 6.73
N GLN A 80 -2.00 -4.65 6.49
CA GLN A 80 -0.78 -4.75 7.28
C GLN A 80 0.40 -4.10 6.56
N TRP A 81 1.27 -3.42 7.32
CA TRP A 81 2.52 -2.89 6.83
C TRP A 81 3.57 -4.00 6.76
N VAL A 82 4.14 -4.19 5.57
CA VAL A 82 5.17 -5.21 5.35
C VAL A 82 6.39 -4.59 4.68
N LYS A 83 7.57 -5.07 5.05
CA LYS A 83 8.82 -4.76 4.35
C LYS A 83 8.95 -5.71 3.17
N SER A 84 9.01 -5.17 1.96
CA SER A 84 9.11 -5.97 0.74
C SER A 84 9.87 -5.18 -0.31
N ASP A 85 10.75 -5.84 -1.06
CA ASP A 85 11.36 -5.24 -2.24
C ASP A 85 10.41 -5.39 -3.43
N ILE A 86 9.54 -4.40 -3.61
CA ILE A 86 8.69 -4.29 -4.80
C ILE A 86 9.55 -3.63 -5.88
N GLY A 87 10.46 -4.41 -6.48
CA GLY A 87 11.38 -3.92 -7.50
C GLY A 87 10.65 -3.21 -8.66
N ASN A 88 11.41 -2.46 -9.46
CA ASN A 88 10.89 -1.50 -10.47
C ASN A 88 10.19 -2.13 -11.70
N LYS A 89 9.85 -3.43 -11.64
CA LYS A 89 9.29 -4.21 -12.76
C LYS A 89 7.99 -3.63 -13.31
N TYR A 90 7.22 -2.95 -12.47
CA TYR A 90 5.90 -2.41 -12.83
C TYR A 90 5.89 -0.90 -13.01
N ASP A 91 7.06 -0.24 -12.93
CA ASP A 91 7.14 1.22 -12.95
C ASP A 91 6.66 1.81 -14.29
N ASN A 92 6.79 1.05 -15.39
CA ASN A 92 6.26 1.43 -16.70
C ASN A 92 4.73 1.50 -16.77
N TYR A 93 4.02 0.98 -15.78
CA TYR A 93 2.57 1.06 -15.68
C TYR A 93 2.09 2.17 -14.74
N ILE A 94 3.02 2.92 -14.12
CA ILE A 94 2.67 4.04 -13.24
C ILE A 94 2.04 5.15 -14.06
N THR A 95 0.84 5.58 -13.66
CA THR A 95 0.12 6.70 -14.27
C THR A 95 0.13 7.95 -13.41
N LYS A 96 0.29 7.79 -12.09
CA LYS A 96 0.33 8.90 -11.13
C LYS A 96 1.11 8.49 -9.89
N VAL A 97 1.86 9.43 -9.33
CA VAL A 97 2.51 9.28 -8.02
C VAL A 97 2.16 10.50 -7.18
N LEU A 98 1.84 10.26 -5.91
CA LEU A 98 1.60 11.30 -4.92
C LEU A 98 2.45 11.05 -3.68
N TYR A 99 2.94 12.13 -3.09
CA TYR A 99 3.77 12.12 -1.90
C TYR A 99 3.13 12.99 -0.81
N ASN A 100 3.33 12.60 0.44
CA ASN A 100 2.99 13.41 1.60
C ASN A 100 4.04 13.22 2.69
N TYR A 101 4.28 14.23 3.52
CA TYR A 101 5.34 14.21 4.52
C TYR A 101 4.77 14.54 5.90
N THR A 102 5.03 13.65 6.87
CA THR A 102 4.57 13.80 8.26
C THR A 102 5.76 13.71 9.21
N PHE A 103 5.82 14.63 10.17
CA PHE A 103 6.89 14.72 11.18
C PHE A 103 6.53 13.99 12.46
#